data_AF-A0A2E7G1K7-F1
#
_entry.id   AF-A0A2E7G1K7-F1
#
_cell.length_a   1.000
_cell.length_b   1.000
_cell.length_c   1.000
_cell.angle_alpha   90.00
_cell.angle_beta   90.00
_cell.angle_gamma   90.00
#
_symmetry.space_group_name_H-M   'P 1'
#
loop_
_entity.id
_entity.type
_entity.pdbx_description
1 polymer ?
#
loop_
_entity_poly.entity_id
_entity_poly.type
_entity_poly.pdbx_seq_one_letter_code
_entity_poly.pdbx_strand_id
1 'polypeptide(L)'
;MSSLLDEVDFVINWADELSAGAQIGLCIGLTLGLLVLLKFVILKRIGLFVNKTEVGWDNDLFVPISKRTEVFTMVFCVNLSLSWLSPETLLQVNYLLNIAYIVLMTSIISSTIKVVVPPMMAYIQSNESGVSVTGRNVFLSGLMRSLAWTVAIFLIVNEFGIELSGIFASFAVFSLIAGLALQQSLGNILNSFMLAMDRPFDVGDRIEVNGIEGKVISSGILSTKLLTWSEELVIIPNNSLVSNTVLNKARGGGDGVPKRLNLLVDIGVDYSEDPPHIKKILIEVAKSCPYTLEDPSPRALLIRLGEYSRDFRLYTWISDYSDEWPARDWILQAISDRFDEEDIIIPFPVSIEMKAQPSYKGANRELRVRRKEARQHAARLQMARADQVHREERDTVRSEIAWLEQQLLDTSLQSREKEKIRAEIAALASTLDMFDGD
;
A
#
# COMPACT_ATOMS: atom_id res chain seq x y z
N MET A 1 -39.47 -10.24 -41.72
CA MET A 1 -38.44 -9.16 -41.72
C MET A 1 -38.31 -8.56 -43.11
N SER A 2 -38.30 -9.35 -44.20
CA SER A 2 -38.37 -8.85 -45.58
C SER A 2 -39.63 -8.04 -45.88
N SER A 3 -40.82 -8.51 -45.47
CA SER A 3 -42.09 -7.81 -45.73
C SER A 3 -42.19 -6.41 -45.11
N LEU A 4 -41.53 -6.18 -43.98
CA LEU A 4 -41.49 -4.87 -43.32
C LEU A 4 -40.51 -3.91 -44.01
N LEU A 5 -39.44 -4.44 -44.60
CA LEU A 5 -38.49 -3.64 -45.37
C LEU A 5 -39.12 -3.22 -46.70
N ASP A 6 -39.85 -4.12 -47.36
CA ASP A 6 -40.58 -3.82 -48.60
C ASP A 6 -41.68 -2.75 -48.38
N GLU A 7 -42.38 -2.79 -47.23
CA GLU A 7 -43.36 -1.76 -46.85
C GLU A 7 -42.70 -0.40 -46.56
N VAL A 8 -41.53 -0.41 -45.92
CA VAL A 8 -40.77 0.83 -45.63
C VAL A 8 -40.24 1.43 -46.93
N ASP A 9 -39.70 0.62 -47.83
CA ASP A 9 -39.18 1.06 -49.13
C ASP A 9 -40.31 1.62 -50.01
N PHE A 10 -41.51 1.03 -49.97
CA PHE A 10 -42.68 1.59 -50.65
C PHE A 10 -43.04 2.99 -50.12
N VAL A 11 -43.01 3.19 -48.80
CA VAL A 11 -43.31 4.48 -48.17
C VAL A 11 -42.23 5.53 -48.51
N ILE A 12 -40.96 5.15 -48.53
CA ILE A 12 -39.85 6.05 -48.90
C ILE A 12 -39.99 6.48 -50.36
N ASN A 13 -40.21 5.54 -51.28
CA ASN A 13 -40.37 5.85 -52.70
C ASN A 13 -41.59 6.75 -52.96
N TRP A 14 -42.71 6.53 -52.26
CA TRP A 14 -43.85 7.44 -52.31
C TRP A 14 -43.52 8.84 -51.77
N ALA A 15 -42.74 8.91 -50.68
CA ALA A 15 -42.31 10.16 -50.08
C ALA A 15 -41.40 10.99 -51.02
N ASP A 16 -40.55 10.31 -51.79
CA ASP A 16 -39.62 10.92 -52.74
C ASP A 16 -40.31 11.50 -53.99
N GLU A 17 -41.48 10.96 -54.38
CA GLU A 17 -42.28 11.45 -55.53
C GLU A 17 -43.08 12.75 -55.24
N LEU A 18 -43.13 13.20 -53.98
CA LEU A 18 -43.85 14.42 -53.61
C LEU A 18 -43.17 15.70 -54.13
N SER A 19 -43.97 16.73 -54.40
CA SER A 19 -43.44 18.07 -54.72
C SER A 19 -42.58 18.62 -53.57
N ALA A 20 -41.57 19.45 -53.89
CA ALA A 20 -40.66 20.02 -52.89
C ALA A 20 -41.39 20.74 -51.73
N GLY A 21 -42.49 21.45 -52.02
CA GLY A 21 -43.31 22.09 -50.98
C GLY A 21 -44.01 21.09 -50.05
N ALA A 22 -44.43 19.94 -50.58
CA ALA A 22 -45.06 18.89 -49.79
C ALA A 22 -44.04 18.10 -48.95
N GLN A 23 -42.83 17.88 -49.46
CA GLN A 23 -41.72 17.30 -48.69
C GLN A 23 -41.31 18.19 -47.52
N ILE A 24 -41.18 19.51 -47.74
CA ILE A 24 -40.91 20.48 -46.66
C ILE A 24 -42.03 20.48 -45.62
N GLY A 25 -43.30 20.45 -46.07
CA GLY A 25 -44.45 20.34 -45.18
C GLY A 25 -44.44 19.06 -44.33
N LEU A 26 -44.06 17.92 -44.92
CA LEU A 26 -43.92 16.64 -44.25
C LEU A 26 -42.80 16.69 -43.20
N CYS A 27 -41.63 17.24 -43.53
CA CYS A 27 -40.53 17.45 -42.59
C CYS A 27 -40.99 18.28 -41.39
N ILE A 28 -41.62 19.45 -41.62
CA ILE A 28 -42.12 20.31 -40.54
C ILE A 28 -43.13 19.55 -39.67
N GLY A 29 -44.06 18.80 -40.28
CA GLY A 29 -45.01 17.96 -39.57
C GLY A 29 -44.35 16.91 -38.68
N LEU A 30 -43.34 16.19 -39.20
CA LEU A 30 -42.56 15.21 -38.44
C LEU A 30 -41.74 15.86 -37.32
N THR A 31 -41.13 17.02 -37.57
CA THR A 31 -40.36 17.74 -36.54
C THR A 31 -41.25 18.15 -35.36
N LEU A 32 -42.43 18.72 -35.64
CA LEU A 32 -43.41 19.10 -34.62
C LEU A 32 -43.95 17.87 -33.90
N GLY A 33 -44.26 16.81 -34.64
CA GLY A 33 -44.70 15.53 -34.08
C GLY A 33 -43.66 14.95 -33.10
N LEU A 34 -42.38 14.95 -33.48
CA LEU A 34 -41.30 14.44 -32.64
C LEU A 34 -41.10 15.30 -31.39
N LEU A 35 -41.15 16.64 -31.52
CA LEU A 35 -41.04 17.55 -30.37
C LEU A 35 -42.21 17.39 -29.40
N VAL A 36 -43.44 17.26 -29.91
CA VAL A 36 -44.63 17.01 -29.10
C VAL A 36 -44.52 15.65 -28.41
N LEU A 37 -44.10 14.60 -29.12
CA LEU A 37 -43.88 13.28 -28.55
C LEU A 37 -42.82 13.33 -27.44
N LEU A 38 -41.68 13.95 -27.70
CA LEU A 38 -40.61 14.11 -26.72
C LEU A 38 -41.11 14.82 -25.46
N LYS A 39 -41.82 15.95 -25.63
CA LYS A 39 -42.32 16.76 -24.52
C LYS A 39 -43.42 16.06 -23.71
N PHE A 40 -44.44 15.51 -24.38
CA PHE A 40 -45.64 14.98 -23.72
C PHE A 40 -45.53 13.51 -23.32
N VAL A 41 -44.68 12.72 -23.97
CA VAL A 41 -44.50 11.29 -23.66
C VAL A 41 -43.24 11.09 -22.82
N ILE A 42 -42.07 11.46 -23.36
CA ILE A 42 -40.77 11.13 -22.74
C ILE A 42 -40.51 12.05 -21.54
N LEU A 43 -40.41 13.36 -21.77
CA LEU A 43 -40.08 14.33 -20.73
C LEU A 43 -41.17 14.36 -19.66
N LYS A 44 -42.46 14.32 -20.02
CA LYS A 44 -43.54 14.23 -19.04
C LYS A 44 -43.43 12.97 -18.15
N ARG A 45 -43.12 11.80 -18.72
CA ARG A 45 -42.98 10.56 -17.94
C ARG A 45 -41.76 10.62 -17.01
N ILE A 46 -40.65 11.16 -17.49
CA ILE A 46 -39.45 11.39 -16.66
C ILE A 46 -39.76 12.41 -15.56
N GLY A 47 -40.39 13.54 -15.87
CA GLY A 47 -40.76 14.55 -14.88
C GLY A 47 -41.73 14.01 -13.81
N LEU A 48 -42.66 13.14 -14.19
CA LEU A 48 -43.53 12.44 -13.22
C LEU A 48 -42.77 11.44 -12.34
N PHE A 49 -41.67 10.87 -12.81
CA PHE A 49 -40.80 10.02 -12.02
C PHE A 49 -39.95 10.85 -11.06
N VAL A 50 -39.36 11.95 -11.54
CA VAL A 50 -38.57 12.91 -10.76
C VAL A 50 -39.41 13.61 -9.69
N ASN A 51 -40.69 13.89 -9.95
CA ASN A 51 -41.59 14.45 -8.93
C ASN A 51 -41.95 13.46 -7.81
N LYS A 52 -41.72 12.16 -8.00
CA LYS A 52 -42.02 11.13 -6.99
C LYS A 52 -40.85 10.86 -6.05
N THR A 53 -39.66 11.27 -6.41
CA THR A 53 -38.45 11.08 -5.61
C THR A 53 -38.34 12.18 -4.56
N GLU A 54 -37.94 11.82 -3.35
CA GLU A 54 -37.76 12.76 -2.22
C GLU A 54 -36.48 13.61 -2.35
N VAL A 55 -35.73 13.44 -3.43
CA VAL A 55 -34.35 13.89 -3.58
C VAL A 55 -34.32 15.24 -4.31
N GLY A 56 -34.45 16.36 -3.58
CA GLY A 56 -34.70 17.70 -4.17
C GLY A 56 -33.81 18.20 -5.33
N TRP A 57 -32.60 17.65 -5.56
CA TRP A 57 -31.73 18.06 -6.68
C TRP A 57 -32.16 17.53 -8.05
N ASP A 58 -32.97 16.47 -8.10
CA ASP A 58 -33.41 15.85 -9.36
C ASP A 58 -34.37 16.74 -10.14
N ASN A 59 -35.25 17.47 -9.44
CA ASN A 59 -36.17 18.46 -9.96
C ASN A 59 -35.43 19.66 -10.55
N ASP A 60 -34.39 20.13 -9.83
CA ASP A 60 -33.51 21.21 -10.27
C ASP A 60 -32.68 20.83 -11.51
N LEU A 61 -32.41 19.52 -11.71
CA LEU A 61 -31.70 19.00 -12.87
C LEU A 61 -32.62 18.84 -14.08
N PHE A 62 -33.84 18.39 -13.85
CA PHE A 62 -34.79 18.06 -14.91
C PHE A 62 -35.17 19.26 -15.77
N VAL A 63 -35.45 20.41 -15.15
CA VAL A 63 -35.85 21.64 -15.87
C VAL A 63 -34.80 22.12 -16.88
N PRO A 64 -33.52 22.31 -16.51
CA PRO A 64 -32.50 22.76 -17.45
C PRO A 64 -32.11 21.70 -18.49
N ILE A 65 -32.14 20.40 -18.16
CA ILE A 65 -31.90 19.34 -19.15
C ILE A 65 -33.03 19.32 -20.17
N SER A 66 -34.29 19.30 -19.73
CA SER A 66 -35.47 19.21 -20.61
C SER A 66 -35.45 20.27 -21.71
N LYS A 67 -35.20 21.54 -21.36
CA LYS A 67 -35.11 22.64 -22.34
C LYS A 67 -33.97 22.45 -23.34
N ARG A 68 -32.81 21.92 -22.91
CA ARG A 68 -31.66 21.67 -23.79
C ARG A 68 -31.88 20.46 -24.68
N THR A 69 -32.53 19.42 -24.17
CA THR A 69 -32.93 18.24 -24.95
C THR A 69 -33.94 18.62 -26.02
N GLU A 70 -34.91 19.49 -25.74
CA GLU A 70 -35.83 20.02 -26.76
C GLU A 70 -35.09 20.72 -27.90
N VAL A 71 -34.12 21.60 -27.59
CA VAL A 71 -33.29 22.28 -28.61
C VAL A 71 -32.41 21.30 -29.37
N PHE A 72 -31.82 20.31 -28.68
CA PHE A 72 -31.04 19.24 -29.31
C PHE A 72 -31.88 18.43 -30.31
N THR A 73 -33.08 18.03 -29.92
CA THR A 73 -34.03 17.34 -30.80
C THR A 73 -34.44 18.22 -31.99
N MET A 74 -34.60 19.53 -31.79
CA MET A 74 -34.89 20.44 -32.89
C MET A 74 -33.74 20.49 -33.91
N VAL A 75 -32.49 20.60 -33.46
CA VAL A 75 -31.31 20.57 -34.35
C VAL A 75 -31.16 19.22 -35.05
N PHE A 76 -31.43 18.13 -34.32
CA PHE A 76 -31.46 16.77 -34.88
C PHE A 76 -32.49 16.62 -35.99
N CYS A 77 -33.70 17.14 -35.79
CA CYS A 77 -34.74 17.15 -36.81
C CYS A 77 -34.35 17.98 -38.04
N VAL A 78 -33.68 19.12 -37.87
CA VAL A 78 -33.18 19.94 -38.98
C VAL A 78 -32.12 19.17 -39.78
N ASN A 79 -31.17 18.52 -39.09
CA ASN A 79 -30.16 17.68 -39.72
C ASN A 79 -30.80 16.53 -40.52
N LEU A 80 -31.76 15.81 -39.93
CA LEU A 80 -32.50 14.75 -40.60
C LEU A 80 -33.29 15.26 -41.81
N SER A 81 -33.98 16.40 -41.66
CA SER A 81 -34.75 17.03 -42.74
C SER A 81 -33.85 17.42 -43.92
N LEU A 82 -32.68 18.00 -43.65
CA LEU A 82 -31.70 18.36 -44.68
C LEU A 82 -31.07 17.15 -45.34
N SER A 83 -30.87 16.06 -44.58
CA SER A 83 -30.34 14.81 -45.14
C SER A 83 -31.27 14.19 -46.19
N TRP A 84 -32.57 14.41 -46.06
CA TRP A 84 -33.58 13.92 -47.01
C TRP A 84 -33.89 14.92 -48.12
N LEU A 85 -34.13 16.21 -47.80
CA LEU A 85 -34.52 17.24 -48.77
C LEU A 85 -33.38 17.67 -49.70
N SER A 86 -32.17 17.83 -49.17
CA SER A 86 -31.06 18.45 -49.92
C SER A 86 -29.69 18.06 -49.37
N PRO A 87 -29.20 16.83 -49.68
CA PRO A 87 -27.89 16.35 -49.22
C PRO A 87 -26.73 17.29 -49.54
N GLU A 88 -26.77 18.00 -50.67
CA GLU A 88 -25.73 18.97 -51.05
C GLU A 88 -25.64 20.16 -50.07
N THR A 89 -26.80 20.69 -49.64
CA THR A 89 -26.84 21.77 -48.64
C THR A 89 -26.40 21.28 -47.27
N LEU A 90 -26.68 20.01 -46.93
CA LEU A 90 -26.23 19.40 -45.69
C LEU A 90 -24.70 19.40 -45.62
N LEU A 91 -24.02 19.02 -46.70
CA LEU A 91 -22.56 19.05 -46.78
C LEU A 91 -22.00 20.47 -46.56
N GLN A 92 -22.67 21.50 -47.08
CA GLN A 92 -22.26 22.89 -46.90
C GLN A 92 -22.46 23.39 -45.46
N VAL A 93 -23.51 22.96 -44.76
CA VAL A 93 -23.79 23.42 -43.37
C VAL A 93 -23.33 22.44 -42.29
N ASN A 94 -22.72 21.30 -42.67
CA ASN A 94 -22.38 20.21 -41.76
C ASN A 94 -21.53 20.68 -40.57
N TYR A 95 -20.54 21.54 -40.82
CA TYR A 95 -19.67 22.10 -39.79
C TYR A 95 -20.45 22.92 -38.75
N LEU A 96 -21.45 23.70 -39.18
CA LEU A 96 -22.32 24.46 -38.27
C LEU A 96 -23.18 23.55 -37.41
N LEU A 97 -23.69 22.45 -37.99
CA LEU A 97 -24.47 21.45 -37.26
C LEU A 97 -23.60 20.71 -36.24
N ASN A 98 -22.39 20.31 -36.61
CA ASN A 98 -21.42 19.68 -35.70
C ASN A 98 -21.08 20.60 -34.52
N ILE A 99 -20.80 21.89 -34.78
CA ILE A 99 -20.58 22.89 -33.74
C ILE A 99 -21.81 23.02 -32.83
N ALA A 100 -23.02 23.09 -33.40
CA ALA A 100 -24.25 23.16 -32.64
C ALA A 100 -24.42 21.94 -31.72
N TYR A 101 -24.15 20.73 -32.20
CA TYR A 101 -24.18 19.52 -31.38
C TYR A 101 -23.16 19.55 -30.25
N ILE A 102 -21.92 19.96 -30.52
CA ILE A 102 -20.86 20.06 -29.50
C ILE A 102 -21.29 21.04 -28.40
N VAL A 103 -21.78 22.23 -28.76
CA VAL A 103 -22.22 23.25 -27.80
C VAL A 103 -23.41 22.75 -26.96
N LEU A 104 -24.38 22.08 -27.59
CA LEU A 104 -25.57 21.56 -26.89
C LEU A 104 -25.21 20.42 -25.93
N MET A 105 -24.38 19.48 -26.38
CA MET A 105 -23.92 18.36 -25.54
C MET A 105 -23.11 18.88 -24.35
N THR A 106 -22.17 19.80 -24.57
CA THR A 106 -21.40 20.43 -23.49
C THR A 106 -22.30 21.23 -22.55
N SER A 107 -23.32 21.92 -23.06
CA SER A 107 -24.28 22.65 -22.24
C SER A 107 -25.12 21.72 -21.35
N ILE A 108 -25.51 20.54 -21.86
CA ILE A 108 -26.18 19.50 -21.07
C ILE A 108 -25.24 19.00 -19.97
N ILE A 109 -24.03 18.57 -20.34
CA ILE A 109 -23.01 18.08 -19.39
C ILE A 109 -22.71 19.13 -18.30
N SER A 110 -22.47 20.39 -18.69
CA SER A 110 -22.18 21.48 -17.77
C SER A 110 -23.33 21.77 -16.80
N SER A 111 -24.59 21.65 -17.27
CA SER A 111 -25.77 21.78 -16.43
C SER A 111 -25.90 20.61 -15.45
N THR A 112 -25.63 19.39 -15.90
CA THR A 112 -25.61 18.21 -15.03
C THR A 112 -24.58 18.35 -13.93
N ILE A 113 -23.35 18.75 -14.27
CA ILE A 113 -22.29 19.00 -13.29
C ILE A 113 -22.72 20.04 -12.26
N LYS A 114 -23.36 21.14 -12.69
CA LYS A 114 -23.80 22.23 -11.79
C LYS A 114 -24.78 21.76 -10.72
N VAL A 115 -25.68 20.83 -11.06
CA VAL A 115 -26.76 20.40 -10.16
C VAL A 115 -26.41 19.12 -9.39
N VAL A 116 -25.68 18.18 -10.00
CA VAL A 116 -25.38 16.86 -9.39
C VAL A 116 -24.18 16.90 -8.44
N VAL A 117 -23.15 17.70 -8.73
CA VAL A 117 -21.92 17.71 -7.93
C VAL A 117 -22.13 18.21 -6.51
N PRO A 118 -22.85 19.33 -6.25
CA PRO A 118 -23.07 19.79 -4.88
C PRO A 118 -23.74 18.78 -3.93
N PRO A 119 -24.86 18.11 -4.28
CA PRO A 119 -25.49 17.12 -3.41
C PRO A 119 -24.64 15.85 -3.25
N MET A 120 -23.92 15.43 -4.30
CA MET A 120 -22.98 14.30 -4.20
C MET A 120 -21.86 14.59 -3.18
N MET A 121 -21.29 15.80 -3.23
CA MET A 121 -20.25 16.20 -2.27
C MET A 121 -20.79 16.35 -0.84
N ALA A 122 -22.05 16.76 -0.68
CA ALA A 122 -22.71 16.83 0.62
C ALA A 122 -22.91 15.42 1.22
N TYR A 123 -23.32 14.44 0.42
CA TYR A 123 -23.47 13.05 0.86
C TYR A 123 -22.15 12.42 1.30
N ILE A 124 -21.06 12.69 0.59
CA ILE A 124 -19.73 12.19 0.97
C ILE A 124 -19.26 12.82 2.30
N GLN A 125 -19.64 14.07 2.57
CA GLN A 125 -19.21 14.79 3.77
C GLN A 125 -20.10 14.57 4.99
N SER A 126 -21.34 14.12 4.84
CA SER A 126 -22.26 13.93 5.97
C SER A 126 -21.84 12.83 6.96
N ASN A 127 -20.81 12.04 6.62
CA ASN A 127 -20.24 11.04 7.53
C ASN A 127 -19.13 11.62 8.44
N GLU A 128 -18.70 12.87 8.23
CA GLU A 128 -17.74 13.57 9.10
C GLU A 128 -18.39 14.81 9.71
N SER A 129 -18.44 14.85 11.05
CA SER A 129 -18.99 15.93 11.86
C SER A 129 -18.12 17.21 11.84
N GLY A 130 -18.03 17.86 10.68
CA GLY A 130 -17.27 19.10 10.48
C GLY A 130 -18.00 20.08 9.57
N VAL A 131 -18.13 21.33 10.01
CA VAL A 131 -18.83 22.44 9.34
C VAL A 131 -18.47 22.51 7.85
N SER A 132 -19.45 22.28 6.98
CA SER A 132 -19.30 22.36 5.53
C SER A 132 -19.04 23.80 5.10
N VAL A 133 -17.79 24.12 4.73
CA VAL A 133 -17.47 25.40 4.10
C VAL A 133 -18.02 25.37 2.67
N THR A 134 -19.14 26.05 2.45
CA THR A 134 -19.88 26.17 1.17
C THR A 134 -19.00 26.55 -0.04
N GLY A 135 -17.81 27.13 0.18
CA GLY A 135 -16.85 27.49 -0.87
C GLY A 135 -16.21 26.32 -1.64
N ARG A 136 -16.07 25.12 -1.04
CA ARG A 136 -15.35 23.99 -1.70
C ARG A 136 -16.17 23.33 -2.83
N ASN A 137 -17.51 23.29 -2.68
CA ASN A 137 -18.41 22.70 -3.68
C ASN A 137 -18.49 23.53 -4.96
N VAL A 138 -18.35 24.85 -4.85
CA VAL A 138 -18.33 25.77 -6.00
C VAL A 138 -17.04 25.63 -6.80
N PHE A 139 -15.90 25.40 -6.13
CA PHE A 139 -14.61 25.23 -6.81
C PHE A 139 -14.58 23.96 -7.67
N LEU A 140 -14.96 22.81 -7.12
CA LEU A 140 -14.90 21.52 -7.84
C LEU A 140 -15.87 21.49 -9.03
N SER A 141 -17.11 21.95 -8.81
CA SER A 141 -18.10 22.06 -9.89
C SER A 141 -17.68 23.08 -10.95
N GLY A 142 -17.03 24.18 -10.55
CA GLY A 142 -16.42 25.14 -11.46
C GLY A 142 -15.32 24.52 -12.33
N LEU A 143 -14.40 23.77 -11.72
CA LEU A 143 -13.29 23.10 -12.40
C LEU A 143 -13.76 22.04 -13.41
N MET A 144 -14.72 21.19 -13.01
CA MET A 144 -15.28 20.18 -13.92
C MET A 144 -16.00 20.84 -15.10
N ARG A 145 -16.71 21.95 -14.87
CA ARG A 145 -17.38 22.70 -15.94
C ARG A 145 -16.38 23.41 -16.86
N SER A 146 -15.32 24.01 -16.33
CA SER A 146 -14.28 24.62 -17.16
C SER A 146 -13.63 23.58 -18.04
N LEU A 147 -13.32 22.39 -17.51
CA LEU A 147 -12.75 21.29 -18.29
C LEU A 147 -13.68 20.85 -19.43
N ALA A 148 -14.98 20.67 -19.15
CA ALA A 148 -15.96 20.32 -20.18
C ALA A 148 -16.01 21.36 -21.32
N TRP A 149 -15.99 22.65 -20.98
CA TRP A 149 -15.96 23.73 -21.98
C TRP A 149 -14.63 23.82 -22.74
N THR A 150 -13.49 23.56 -22.08
CA THR A 150 -12.18 23.47 -22.74
C THR A 150 -12.17 22.36 -23.79
N VAL A 151 -12.70 21.18 -23.46
CA VAL A 151 -12.85 20.07 -24.42
C VAL A 151 -13.79 20.45 -25.56
N ALA A 152 -14.89 21.15 -25.27
CA ALA A 152 -15.83 21.61 -26.30
C ALA A 152 -15.18 22.58 -27.29
N ILE A 153 -14.44 23.58 -26.78
CA ILE A 153 -13.70 24.53 -27.60
C ILE A 153 -12.70 23.78 -28.50
N PHE A 154 -12.02 22.79 -27.94
CA PHE A 154 -11.11 21.94 -28.71
C PHE A 154 -11.83 21.24 -29.87
N LEU A 155 -12.96 20.57 -29.62
CA LEU A 155 -13.73 19.89 -30.66
C LEU A 155 -14.25 20.85 -31.74
N ILE A 156 -14.65 22.07 -31.35
CA ILE A 156 -15.09 23.12 -32.28
C ILE A 156 -13.95 23.57 -33.18
N VAL A 157 -12.76 23.82 -32.62
CA VAL A 157 -11.59 24.25 -33.39
C VAL A 157 -11.13 23.16 -34.36
N ASN A 158 -11.26 21.89 -33.97
CA ASN A 158 -10.98 20.74 -34.84
C ASN A 158 -11.94 20.67 -36.05
N GLU A 159 -13.20 21.10 -35.90
CA GLU A 159 -14.15 21.17 -37.03
C GLU A 159 -13.71 22.17 -38.11
N PHE A 160 -12.97 23.22 -37.73
CA PHE A 160 -12.40 24.19 -38.68
C PHE A 160 -11.11 23.69 -39.36
N GLY A 161 -10.66 22.47 -39.06
CA GLY A 161 -9.42 21.91 -39.62
C GLY A 161 -8.15 22.62 -39.13
N ILE A 162 -8.24 23.39 -38.04
CA ILE A 162 -7.09 24.08 -37.46
C ILE A 162 -6.24 23.07 -36.70
N GLU A 163 -4.97 22.96 -37.08
CA GLU A 163 -4.03 22.05 -36.41
C GLU A 163 -3.67 22.59 -35.02
N LEU A 164 -3.96 21.80 -33.98
CA LEU A 164 -3.68 22.16 -32.58
C LEU A 164 -2.47 21.42 -31.99
N SER A 165 -1.62 20.84 -32.84
CA SER A 165 -0.44 20.07 -32.44
C SER A 165 0.49 20.85 -31.52
N GLY A 166 0.79 22.12 -31.84
CA GLY A 166 1.62 22.99 -31.01
C GLY A 166 1.01 23.33 -29.64
N ILE A 167 -0.31 23.47 -29.58
CA ILE A 167 -1.04 23.69 -28.32
C ILE A 167 -1.01 22.43 -27.46
N PHE A 168 -1.20 21.25 -28.07
CA PHE A 168 -1.09 19.97 -27.36
C PHE A 168 0.30 19.68 -26.84
N ALA A 169 1.34 19.97 -27.63
CA ALA A 169 2.73 19.84 -27.18
C ALA A 169 2.97 20.70 -25.92
N SER A 170 2.44 21.93 -25.91
CA SER A 170 2.52 22.83 -24.76
C SER A 170 1.73 22.31 -23.55
N PHE A 171 0.50 21.82 -23.76
CA PHE A 171 -0.31 21.22 -22.69
C PHE A 171 0.31 19.94 -22.14
N ALA A 172 0.99 19.13 -22.96
CA ALA A 172 1.68 17.94 -22.50
C ALA A 172 2.82 18.30 -21.53
N VAL A 173 3.65 19.28 -21.88
CA VAL A 173 4.72 19.79 -21.00
C VAL A 173 4.14 20.41 -19.73
N PHE A 174 3.08 21.23 -19.86
CA PHE A 174 2.42 21.83 -18.71
C PHE A 174 1.83 20.78 -17.76
N SER A 175 1.18 19.74 -18.31
CA SER A 175 0.60 18.64 -17.54
C SER A 175 1.67 17.82 -16.83
N LEU A 176 2.83 17.62 -17.46
CA LEU A 176 3.97 16.97 -16.81
C LEU A 176 4.47 17.79 -15.62
N ILE A 177 4.68 19.10 -15.79
CA ILE A 177 5.14 20.00 -14.72
C ILE A 177 4.12 20.04 -13.57
N ALA A 178 2.83 20.19 -13.89
CA ALA A 178 1.75 20.19 -12.91
C ALA A 178 1.66 18.84 -12.17
N GLY A 179 1.83 17.72 -12.89
CA GLY A 179 1.85 16.37 -12.32
C GLY A 179 3.02 16.17 -11.36
N LEU A 180 4.22 16.61 -11.74
CA LEU A 180 5.40 16.57 -10.86
C LEU A 180 5.22 17.43 -9.61
N ALA A 181 4.62 18.62 -9.75
CA ALA A 181 4.33 19.49 -8.61
C ALA A 181 3.30 18.87 -7.64
N LEU A 182 2.33 18.12 -8.17
CA LEU A 182 1.27 17.48 -7.37
C LEU A 182 1.63 16.07 -6.88
N GLN A 183 2.73 15.48 -7.36
CA GLN A 183 3.12 14.10 -7.08
C GLN A 183 3.14 13.80 -5.57
N GLN A 184 3.76 14.67 -4.77
CA GLN A 184 3.83 14.50 -3.32
C GLN A 184 2.45 14.58 -2.66
N SER A 185 1.63 15.54 -3.08
CA SER A 185 0.28 15.73 -2.51
C SER A 185 -0.62 14.54 -2.82
N LEU A 186 -0.55 14.00 -4.04
CA LEU A 186 -1.31 12.83 -4.43
C LEU A 186 -0.83 11.58 -3.69
N GLY A 187 0.48 11.38 -3.58
CA GLY A 187 1.06 10.30 -2.77
C GLY A 187 0.60 10.34 -1.31
N ASN A 188 0.51 11.54 -0.73
CA ASN A 188 0.05 11.71 0.64
C ASN A 188 -1.43 11.29 0.85
N ILE A 189 -2.28 11.59 -0.13
CA ILE A 189 -3.69 11.19 -0.12
C ILE A 189 -3.81 9.67 -0.29
N LEU A 190 -3.04 9.08 -1.20
CA LEU A 190 -3.03 7.64 -1.43
C LEU A 190 -2.57 6.85 -0.20
N ASN A 191 -1.53 7.32 0.50
CA ASN A 191 -1.07 6.69 1.75
C ASN A 191 -2.15 6.67 2.83
N SER A 192 -2.88 7.78 2.95
CA SER A 192 -3.98 7.89 3.90
C SER A 192 -5.15 6.95 3.56
N PHE A 193 -5.45 6.82 2.26
CA PHE A 193 -6.44 5.87 1.77
C PHE A 193 -6.01 4.40 1.99
N MET A 194 -4.74 4.07 1.74
CA MET A 194 -4.19 2.74 1.97
C MET A 194 -4.29 2.34 3.45
N LEU A 195 -3.94 3.23 4.39
CA LEU A 195 -4.12 2.95 5.82
C LEU A 195 -5.59 2.68 6.19
N ALA A 196 -6.52 3.40 5.59
CA ALA A 196 -7.94 3.22 5.84
C ALA A 196 -8.48 1.89 5.27
N MET A 197 -7.91 1.40 4.16
CA MET A 197 -8.22 0.11 3.57
C MET A 197 -7.59 -1.05 4.35
N ASP A 198 -6.28 -1.02 4.58
CA ASP A 198 -5.53 -2.13 5.18
C ASP A 198 -5.73 -2.24 6.69
N ARG A 199 -6.11 -1.13 7.35
CA ARG A 199 -6.35 -1.03 8.81
C ARG A 199 -5.35 -1.83 9.67
N PRO A 200 -4.04 -1.51 9.58
CA PRO A 200 -2.99 -2.23 10.31
C PRO A 200 -3.13 -2.14 11.85
N PHE A 201 -3.89 -1.15 12.34
CA PHE A 201 -4.21 -0.94 13.75
C PHE A 201 -5.60 -0.29 13.88
N ASP A 202 -6.24 -0.48 15.03
CA ASP A 202 -7.48 0.22 15.40
C ASP A 202 -7.25 1.30 16.47
N VAL A 203 -8.25 2.17 16.63
CA VAL A 203 -8.31 3.08 17.77
C VAL A 203 -8.36 2.25 19.06
N GLY A 204 -7.40 2.51 19.95
CA GLY A 204 -7.20 1.78 21.19
C GLY A 204 -6.01 0.82 21.16
N ASP A 205 -5.45 0.50 20.00
CA ASP A 205 -4.27 -0.36 19.91
C ASP A 205 -3.02 0.34 20.46
N ARG A 206 -2.14 -0.42 21.12
CA ARG A 206 -0.78 0.00 21.48
C ARG A 206 0.14 -0.25 20.29
N ILE A 207 0.71 0.81 19.75
CA ILE A 207 1.64 0.73 18.61
C ILE A 207 2.96 1.43 18.92
N GLU A 208 4.01 0.99 18.25
CA GLU A 208 5.32 1.63 18.27
C GLU A 208 5.74 1.98 16.85
N VAL A 209 6.11 3.24 16.64
CA VAL A 209 6.53 3.79 15.35
C VAL A 209 7.72 4.72 15.57
N ASN A 210 8.83 4.49 14.87
CA ASN A 210 10.05 5.29 14.97
C ASN A 210 10.56 5.45 16.42
N GLY A 211 10.43 4.40 17.24
CA GLY A 211 10.82 4.40 18.66
C GLY A 211 9.86 5.15 19.58
N ILE A 212 8.75 5.70 19.06
CA ILE A 212 7.68 6.29 19.86
C ILE A 212 6.61 5.23 20.09
N GLU A 213 6.38 4.90 21.34
CA GLU A 213 5.33 3.98 21.75
C GLU A 213 4.16 4.72 22.38
N GLY A 214 2.94 4.35 21.99
CA GLY A 214 1.73 4.90 22.58
C GLY A 214 0.46 4.18 22.16
N LYS A 215 -0.65 4.57 22.77
CA LYS A 215 -1.99 4.09 22.45
C LYS A 215 -2.62 4.97 21.37
N VAL A 216 -3.20 4.36 20.34
CA VAL A 216 -3.92 5.09 19.29
C VAL A 216 -5.20 5.70 19.88
N ILE A 217 -5.30 7.02 19.93
CA ILE A 217 -6.50 7.72 20.42
C ILE A 217 -7.47 8.03 19.28
N SER A 218 -6.94 8.37 18.10
CA SER A 218 -7.76 8.66 16.92
C SER A 218 -6.92 8.53 15.66
N SER A 219 -7.51 7.99 14.59
CA SER A 219 -6.96 8.03 13.24
C SER A 219 -7.82 8.96 12.39
N GLY A 220 -7.23 10.05 11.88
CA GLY A 220 -7.89 11.01 10.99
C GLY A 220 -7.42 10.84 9.55
N ILE A 221 -7.99 11.64 8.64
CA ILE A 221 -7.67 11.59 7.20
C ILE A 221 -6.17 11.80 6.94
N LEU A 222 -5.51 12.72 7.65
CA LEU A 222 -4.12 13.11 7.36
C LEU A 222 -3.11 12.65 8.41
N SER A 223 -3.57 12.36 9.63
CA SER A 223 -2.69 12.02 10.74
C SER A 223 -3.38 11.11 11.75
N THR A 224 -2.56 10.31 12.44
CA THR A 224 -2.95 9.48 13.58
C THR A 224 -2.38 10.09 14.86
N LYS A 225 -3.17 10.08 15.93
CA LYS A 225 -2.78 10.59 17.23
C LYS A 225 -2.52 9.44 18.20
N LEU A 226 -1.33 9.43 18.79
CA LEU A 226 -0.91 8.50 19.82
C LEU A 226 -0.84 9.22 21.16
N LEU A 227 -1.24 8.56 22.23
CA LEU A 227 -0.99 9.00 23.60
C LEU A 227 0.11 8.13 24.19
N THR A 228 1.23 8.74 24.56
CA THR A 228 2.37 8.06 25.18
C THR A 228 2.08 7.77 26.66
N TRP A 229 2.96 6.98 27.29
CA TRP A 229 2.92 6.74 28.73
C TRP A 229 3.20 7.98 29.59
N SER A 230 3.91 8.96 29.02
CA SER A 230 4.12 10.30 29.59
C SER A 230 2.90 11.22 29.45
N GLU A 231 1.76 10.70 29.00
CA GLU A 231 0.53 11.46 28.70
C GLU A 231 0.72 12.54 27.61
N GLU A 232 1.70 12.37 26.72
CA GLU A 232 1.95 13.28 25.62
C GLU A 232 1.18 12.84 24.36
N LEU A 233 0.51 13.79 23.72
CA LEU A 233 -0.23 13.56 22.49
C LEU A 233 0.70 13.71 21.27
N VAL A 234 1.16 12.60 20.72
CA VAL A 234 2.01 12.57 19.52
C VAL A 234 1.13 12.51 18.27
N ILE A 235 1.34 13.44 17.35
CA ILE A 235 0.60 13.51 16.07
C ILE A 235 1.52 13.03 14.95
N ILE A 236 1.23 11.87 14.37
CA ILE A 236 2.03 11.27 13.30
C ILE A 236 1.28 11.44 11.98
N PRO A 237 1.89 12.08 10.96
CA PRO A 237 1.33 12.12 9.61
C PRO A 237 1.17 10.71 9.06
N ASN A 238 0.03 10.43 8.41
CA ASN A 238 -0.28 9.12 7.85
C ASN A 238 0.79 8.63 6.86
N ASN A 239 1.40 9.55 6.11
CA ASN A 239 2.50 9.23 5.19
C ASN A 239 3.72 8.64 5.91
N SER A 240 3.99 9.11 7.12
CA SER A 240 5.07 8.61 7.94
C SER A 240 4.76 7.21 8.47
N LEU A 241 3.49 6.91 8.76
CA LEU A 241 3.07 5.57 9.20
C LEU A 241 3.20 4.55 8.06
N VAL A 242 2.83 4.92 6.84
CA VAL A 242 2.97 4.03 5.67
C VAL A 242 4.43 3.82 5.28
N SER A 243 5.27 4.84 5.44
CA SER A 243 6.68 4.76 5.07
C SER A 243 7.56 4.04 6.10
N ASN A 244 7.06 3.80 7.32
CA ASN A 244 7.85 3.23 8.42
C ASN A 244 7.26 1.92 8.92
N THR A 245 8.09 1.12 9.59
CA THR A 245 7.63 -0.09 10.28
C THR A 245 6.75 0.30 11.47
N VAL A 246 5.52 -0.22 11.48
CA VAL A 246 4.58 -0.09 12.61
C VAL A 246 4.55 -1.39 13.38
N LEU A 247 5.04 -1.39 14.62
CA LEU A 247 4.93 -2.53 15.51
C LEU A 247 3.61 -2.45 16.29
N ASN A 248 2.63 -3.27 15.92
CA ASN A 248 1.37 -3.37 16.66
C ASN A 248 1.50 -4.38 17.81
N LYS A 249 1.58 -3.88 19.04
CA LYS A 249 1.68 -4.72 20.25
C LYS A 249 0.32 -5.25 20.71
N ALA A 250 -0.78 -4.69 20.22
CA ALA A 250 -2.14 -5.14 20.57
C ALA A 250 -2.60 -6.36 19.75
N ARG A 251 -2.04 -6.61 18.57
CA ARG A 251 -2.46 -7.71 17.67
C ARG A 251 -1.45 -8.84 17.53
N GLY A 252 -0.32 -8.77 18.25
CA GLY A 252 0.82 -9.68 18.11
C GLY A 252 0.78 -10.98 18.92
N GLY A 253 -0.33 -11.29 19.60
CA GLY A 253 -0.42 -12.53 20.36
C GLY A 253 -0.35 -13.73 19.43
N GLY A 254 0.66 -14.60 19.63
CA GLY A 254 0.75 -15.87 18.89
C GLY A 254 -0.57 -16.65 18.97
N ASP A 255 -0.77 -17.63 18.10
CA ASP A 255 -2.04 -18.39 17.99
C ASP A 255 -3.27 -17.51 17.65
N GLY A 256 -3.08 -16.25 17.27
CA GLY A 256 -4.13 -15.32 16.85
C GLY A 256 -4.93 -14.70 18.01
N VAL A 257 -4.46 -14.80 19.25
CA VAL A 257 -5.15 -14.23 20.42
C VAL A 257 -4.80 -12.74 20.55
N PRO A 258 -5.74 -11.81 20.30
CA PRO A 258 -5.46 -10.38 20.43
C PRO A 258 -5.07 -10.04 21.88
N LYS A 259 -4.22 -9.03 22.02
CA LYS A 259 -3.66 -8.47 23.26
C LYS A 259 -2.67 -9.32 24.06
N ARG A 260 -2.55 -10.62 23.77
CA ARG A 260 -1.60 -11.50 24.45
C ARG A 260 -0.16 -11.00 24.23
N LEU A 261 0.61 -10.91 25.31
CA LEU A 261 2.01 -10.47 25.26
C LEU A 261 2.93 -11.56 25.83
N ASN A 262 4.08 -11.78 25.20
CA ASN A 262 5.17 -12.59 25.75
C ASN A 262 6.07 -11.69 26.61
N LEU A 263 5.89 -11.76 27.92
CA LEU A 263 6.69 -11.04 28.90
C LEU A 263 8.03 -11.78 29.10
N LEU A 264 9.11 -11.06 28.83
CA LEU A 264 10.48 -11.53 29.03
C LEU A 264 11.05 -10.88 30.30
N VAL A 265 11.53 -11.70 31.23
CA VAL A 265 12.21 -11.26 32.46
C VAL A 265 13.58 -11.90 32.51
N ASP A 266 14.63 -11.07 32.58
CA ASP A 266 16.02 -11.51 32.65
C ASP A 266 16.52 -11.38 34.09
N ILE A 267 17.11 -12.46 34.61
CA ILE A 267 17.62 -12.56 35.99
C ILE A 267 19.03 -13.16 35.96
N GLY A 268 19.98 -12.49 36.60
CA GLY A 268 21.35 -12.99 36.80
C GLY A 268 21.51 -13.62 38.19
N VAL A 269 22.14 -14.79 38.25
CA VAL A 269 22.47 -15.51 39.51
C VAL A 269 23.95 -15.88 39.55
N ASP A 270 24.48 -16.22 40.73
CA ASP A 270 25.89 -16.59 40.88
C ASP A 270 26.25 -17.88 40.10
N TYR A 271 27.53 -18.03 39.79
CA TYR A 271 28.06 -19.23 39.14
C TYR A 271 28.06 -20.47 40.05
N SER A 272 27.98 -20.30 41.37
CA SER A 272 27.80 -21.40 42.33
C SER A 272 26.46 -22.11 42.20
N GLU A 273 25.43 -21.40 41.72
CA GLU A 273 24.06 -21.88 41.71
C GLU A 273 23.80 -23.00 40.69
N ASP A 274 22.96 -23.96 41.05
CA ASP A 274 22.61 -25.08 40.17
C ASP A 274 21.54 -24.67 39.14
N PRO A 275 21.84 -24.68 37.82
CA PRO A 275 20.92 -24.17 36.80
C PRO A 275 19.53 -24.85 36.75
N PRO A 276 19.39 -26.18 36.92
CA PRO A 276 18.09 -26.83 37.03
C PRO A 276 17.25 -26.32 38.20
N HIS A 277 17.85 -26.06 39.36
CA HIS A 277 17.16 -25.53 40.53
C HIS A 277 16.59 -24.13 40.26
N ILE A 278 17.40 -23.22 39.73
CA ILE A 278 16.97 -21.87 39.34
C ILE A 278 15.83 -21.91 38.33
N LYS A 279 15.95 -22.72 37.27
CA LYS A 279 14.90 -22.86 36.26
C LYS A 279 13.57 -23.34 36.85
N LYS A 280 13.62 -24.27 37.81
CA LYS A 280 12.42 -24.77 38.47
C LYS A 280 11.72 -23.65 39.24
N ILE A 281 12.46 -22.90 40.05
CA ILE A 281 11.90 -21.79 40.85
C ILE A 281 11.29 -20.71 39.95
N LEU A 282 12.01 -20.29 38.90
CA LEU A 282 11.51 -19.28 37.97
C LEU A 282 10.20 -19.72 37.29
N ILE A 283 10.07 -21.00 36.93
CA ILE A 283 8.84 -21.56 36.34
C ILE A 283 7.71 -21.62 37.38
N GLU A 284 8.00 -22.00 38.62
CA GLU A 284 7.00 -22.05 39.70
C GLU A 284 6.47 -20.66 40.06
N VAL A 285 7.35 -19.67 40.17
CA VAL A 285 6.96 -18.26 40.38
C VAL A 285 6.14 -17.74 39.21
N ALA A 286 6.57 -18.05 37.98
CA ALA A 286 5.80 -17.65 36.81
C ALA A 286 4.39 -18.27 36.81
N LYS A 287 4.22 -19.52 37.25
CA LYS A 287 2.91 -20.18 37.32
C LYS A 287 2.01 -19.66 38.46
N SER A 288 2.60 -19.14 39.54
CA SER A 288 1.83 -18.57 40.66
C SER A 288 1.41 -17.12 40.43
N CYS A 289 1.91 -16.47 39.38
CA CYS A 289 1.54 -15.09 39.04
C CYS A 289 0.08 -15.01 38.56
N PRO A 290 -0.76 -14.14 39.14
CA PRO A 290 -2.17 -14.04 38.76
C PRO A 290 -2.39 -13.46 37.35
N TYR A 291 -1.40 -12.77 36.77
CA TYR A 291 -1.49 -12.12 35.46
C TYR A 291 -1.06 -13.03 34.30
N THR A 292 -0.40 -14.15 34.60
CA THR A 292 0.19 -15.04 33.59
C THR A 292 -0.76 -16.15 33.17
N LEU A 293 -0.62 -16.60 31.94
CA LEU A 293 -1.37 -17.70 31.36
C LEU A 293 -0.72 -19.05 31.68
N GLU A 294 -1.54 -20.08 31.89
CA GLU A 294 -1.06 -21.46 32.04
C GLU A 294 -0.63 -22.08 30.70
N ASP A 295 -1.29 -21.68 29.62
CA ASP A 295 -1.00 -22.09 28.23
C ASP A 295 -0.86 -20.83 27.34
N PRO A 296 0.31 -20.57 26.73
CA PRO A 296 1.54 -21.38 26.74
C PRO A 296 2.23 -21.42 28.11
N SER A 297 2.72 -22.59 28.51
CA SER A 297 3.40 -22.73 29.80
C SER A 297 4.74 -21.98 29.85
N PRO A 298 5.06 -21.34 31.00
CA PRO A 298 6.28 -20.55 31.15
C PRO A 298 7.55 -21.40 30.99
N ARG A 299 8.61 -20.77 30.48
CA ARG A 299 9.91 -21.42 30.20
C ARG A 299 11.05 -20.59 30.75
N ALA A 300 11.97 -21.22 31.47
CA ALA A 300 13.20 -20.59 31.92
C ALA A 300 14.40 -21.17 31.16
N LEU A 301 15.16 -20.31 30.47
CA LEU A 301 16.34 -20.67 29.70
C LEU A 301 17.57 -19.97 30.24
N LEU A 302 18.70 -20.67 30.32
CA LEU A 302 20.01 -20.02 30.52
C LEU A 302 20.43 -19.44 29.17
N ILE A 303 20.45 -18.12 29.05
CA ILE A 303 20.67 -17.43 27.77
C ILE A 303 22.10 -16.94 27.59
N ARG A 304 22.81 -16.68 28.69
CA ARG A 304 24.17 -16.13 28.66
C ARG A 304 24.94 -16.51 29.93
N LEU A 305 26.24 -16.71 29.75
CA LEU A 305 27.22 -16.76 30.84
C LEU A 305 27.92 -15.39 30.86
N GLY A 306 27.50 -14.50 31.76
CA GLY A 306 28.00 -13.13 31.90
C GLY A 306 29.32 -13.07 32.67
N GLU A 307 29.87 -11.86 32.83
CA GLU A 307 31.17 -11.67 33.51
C GLU A 307 31.13 -12.07 34.99
N TYR A 308 29.98 -11.86 35.64
CA TYR A 308 29.79 -12.13 37.08
C TYR A 308 28.53 -12.95 37.39
N SER A 309 27.72 -13.28 36.38
CA SER A 309 26.42 -13.95 36.56
C SER A 309 26.17 -14.99 35.47
N ARG A 310 25.32 -15.97 35.81
CA ARG A 310 24.59 -16.79 34.84
C ARG A 310 23.25 -16.14 34.58
N ASP A 311 23.00 -15.72 33.35
CA ASP A 311 21.79 -14.98 33.01
C ASP A 311 20.71 -15.92 32.50
N PHE A 312 19.60 -15.96 33.23
CA PHE A 312 18.40 -16.70 32.89
C PHE A 312 17.35 -15.76 32.31
N ARG A 313 16.66 -16.22 31.27
CA ARG A 313 15.47 -15.56 30.73
C ARG A 313 14.25 -16.40 31.03
N LEU A 314 13.31 -15.80 31.75
CA LEU A 314 11.97 -16.30 31.95
C LEU A 314 11.06 -15.78 30.83
N TYR A 315 10.49 -16.71 30.08
CA TYR A 315 9.44 -16.49 29.11
C TYR A 315 8.11 -16.80 29.78
N THR A 316 7.22 -15.82 29.86
CA THR A 316 5.86 -16.00 30.36
C THR A 316 4.87 -15.22 29.50
N TRP A 317 3.62 -15.65 29.45
CA TRP A 317 2.60 -15.01 28.63
C TRP A 317 1.55 -14.37 29.52
N ILE A 318 1.13 -13.15 29.19
CA ILE A 318 0.04 -12.44 29.87
C ILE A 318 -1.14 -12.26 28.91
N SER A 319 -2.36 -12.23 29.46
CA SER A 319 -3.59 -12.18 28.68
C SER A 319 -3.82 -10.81 28.01
N ASP A 320 -3.50 -9.71 28.69
CA ASP A 320 -3.61 -8.34 28.20
C ASP A 320 -2.26 -7.63 28.38
N TYR A 321 -1.75 -7.01 27.31
CA TYR A 321 -0.52 -6.20 27.35
C TYR A 321 -0.60 -5.02 28.33
N SER A 322 -1.79 -4.63 28.77
CA SER A 322 -1.98 -3.59 29.79
C SER A 322 -1.43 -4.01 31.15
N ASP A 323 -1.37 -5.32 31.43
CA ASP A 323 -0.90 -5.89 32.69
C ASP A 323 0.62 -6.15 32.69
N GLU A 324 1.34 -5.72 31.66
CA GLU A 324 2.79 -5.95 31.52
C GLU A 324 3.59 -5.49 32.75
N TRP A 325 3.36 -4.26 33.21
CA TRP A 325 4.10 -3.69 34.34
C TRP A 325 3.70 -4.31 35.69
N PRO A 326 2.40 -4.44 36.04
CA PRO A 326 1.98 -5.16 37.23
C PRO A 326 2.49 -6.60 37.28
N ALA A 327 2.43 -7.33 36.16
CA ALA A 327 2.92 -8.71 36.08
C ALA A 327 4.44 -8.77 36.28
N ARG A 328 5.19 -7.86 35.65
CA ARG A 328 6.65 -7.80 35.80
C ARG A 328 7.06 -7.48 37.24
N ASP A 329 6.44 -6.48 37.86
CA ASP A 329 6.72 -6.11 39.26
C ASP A 329 6.45 -7.29 40.20
N TRP A 330 5.27 -7.91 40.08
CA TRP A 330 4.90 -9.08 40.88
C TRP A 330 5.89 -10.24 40.73
N ILE A 331 6.26 -10.58 39.49
CA ILE A 331 7.22 -11.66 39.23
C ILE A 331 8.59 -11.35 39.82
N LEU A 332 9.08 -10.12 39.68
CA LEU A 332 10.39 -9.73 40.22
C LEU A 332 10.41 -9.78 41.75
N GLN A 333 9.36 -9.30 42.41
CA GLN A 333 9.22 -9.40 43.86
C GLN A 333 9.17 -10.86 44.32
N ALA A 334 8.32 -11.69 43.70
CA ALA A 334 8.20 -13.10 44.04
C ALA A 334 9.48 -13.90 43.77
N ILE A 335 10.26 -13.54 42.72
CA ILE A 335 11.58 -14.11 42.49
C ILE A 335 12.53 -13.73 43.63
N SER A 336 12.55 -12.45 44.04
CA SER A 336 13.39 -11.98 45.15
C SER A 336 13.09 -12.75 46.44
N ASP A 337 11.81 -12.84 46.82
CA ASP A 337 11.39 -13.54 48.04
C ASP A 337 11.78 -15.03 48.00
N ARG A 338 11.58 -15.69 46.86
CA ARG A 338 11.94 -17.11 46.69
C ARG A 338 13.44 -17.34 46.66
N PHE A 339 14.21 -16.38 46.16
CA PHE A 339 15.67 -16.46 46.17
C PHE A 339 16.21 -16.30 47.59
N ASP A 340 15.63 -15.40 48.39
CA ASP A 340 15.98 -15.24 49.80
C ASP A 340 15.62 -16.49 50.63
N GLU A 341 14.48 -17.14 50.34
CA GLU A 341 14.07 -18.38 51.02
C GLU A 341 14.98 -19.59 50.71
N GLU A 342 15.46 -19.69 49.47
CA GLU A 342 16.27 -20.82 48.98
C GLU A 342 17.78 -20.52 49.03
N ASP A 343 18.18 -19.38 49.62
CA ASP A 343 19.58 -18.91 49.77
C ASP A 343 20.31 -18.76 48.43
N ILE A 344 19.60 -18.32 47.38
CA ILE A 344 20.13 -18.10 46.03
C ILE A 344 20.79 -16.72 45.96
N ILE A 345 22.07 -16.71 45.62
CA ILE A 345 22.86 -15.48 45.60
C ILE A 345 22.66 -14.74 44.27
N ILE A 346 22.19 -13.48 44.36
CA ILE A 346 22.23 -12.51 43.27
C ILE A 346 23.60 -11.81 43.32
N PRO A 347 24.46 -11.97 42.29
CA PRO A 347 25.81 -11.46 42.33
C PRO A 347 25.81 -9.94 42.21
N PHE A 348 26.53 -9.27 43.10
CA PHE A 348 26.92 -7.87 42.97
C PHE A 348 28.37 -7.79 42.49
N PRO A 349 28.75 -6.77 41.69
CA PRO A 349 30.11 -6.69 41.17
C PRO A 349 31.12 -6.52 42.31
N VAL A 350 31.96 -7.55 42.53
CA VAL A 350 33.06 -7.49 43.50
C VAL A 350 34.39 -7.63 42.75
N SER A 351 35.16 -6.54 42.65
CA SER A 351 36.52 -6.58 42.12
C SER A 351 37.49 -6.91 43.25
N ILE A 352 37.97 -8.15 43.30
CA ILE A 352 39.09 -8.51 44.18
C ILE A 352 40.36 -8.51 43.34
N GLU A 353 41.26 -7.57 43.61
CA GLU A 353 42.60 -7.58 43.02
C GLU A 353 43.37 -8.78 43.58
N MET A 354 43.36 -9.89 42.84
CA MET A 354 44.13 -11.07 43.23
C MET A 354 45.62 -10.73 43.06
N LYS A 355 46.37 -10.66 44.17
CA LYS A 355 47.82 -10.93 44.09
C LYS A 355 47.96 -12.28 43.41
N ALA A 356 48.65 -12.29 42.27
CA ALA A 356 48.79 -13.43 41.35
C ALA A 356 48.49 -14.78 42.01
N GLN A 357 47.41 -15.45 41.58
CA GLN A 357 46.96 -16.71 42.18
C GLN A 357 48.17 -17.64 42.41
N PRO A 358 48.43 -18.11 43.64
CA PRO A 358 49.43 -19.14 43.84
C PRO A 358 48.99 -20.36 43.04
N SER A 359 49.73 -20.60 41.97
CA SER A 359 49.60 -21.73 41.08
C SER A 359 49.35 -23.02 41.88
N TYR A 360 48.13 -23.56 41.83
CA TYR A 360 47.74 -24.81 42.50
C TYR A 360 48.78 -25.90 42.22
N LYS A 361 49.61 -26.25 43.22
CA LYS A 361 50.67 -27.27 43.13
C LYS A 361 50.09 -28.63 43.54
N GLY A 362 49.20 -29.17 42.71
CA GLY A 362 48.71 -30.55 42.84
C GLY A 362 49.38 -31.45 41.79
N ALA A 363 49.74 -32.68 42.17
CA ALA A 363 50.43 -33.68 41.33
C ALA A 363 49.76 -33.96 39.96
N ASN A 364 48.48 -33.62 39.79
CA ASN A 364 47.74 -33.76 38.52
C ASN A 364 47.86 -32.54 37.58
N ARG A 365 48.54 -31.45 37.96
CA ARG A 365 48.69 -30.25 37.12
C ARG A 365 49.52 -30.53 35.88
N GLU A 366 50.64 -31.22 36.04
CA GLU A 366 51.55 -31.50 34.93
C GLU A 366 50.87 -32.38 33.87
N LEU A 367 50.11 -33.40 34.30
CA LEU A 367 49.30 -34.22 33.39
C LEU A 367 48.20 -33.41 32.69
N ARG A 368 47.52 -32.49 33.38
CA ARG A 368 46.50 -31.62 32.78
C ARG A 368 47.09 -30.61 31.81
N VAL A 369 48.24 -30.01 32.14
CA VAL A 369 48.97 -29.07 31.27
C VAL A 369 49.47 -29.81 30.04
N ARG A 370 50.14 -30.95 30.19
CA ARG A 370 50.57 -31.79 29.05
C ARG A 370 49.39 -32.25 28.18
N ARG A 371 48.24 -32.61 28.77
CA ARG A 371 47.03 -32.94 28.01
C ARG A 371 46.45 -31.72 27.27
N LYS A 372 46.47 -30.55 27.89
CA LYS A 372 46.03 -29.30 27.26
C LYS A 372 46.96 -28.91 26.11
N GLU A 373 48.26 -28.97 26.32
CA GLU A 373 49.28 -28.71 25.30
C GLU A 373 49.18 -29.71 24.15
N ALA A 374 49.01 -31.00 24.44
CA ALA A 374 48.78 -32.02 23.42
C ALA A 374 47.52 -31.76 22.61
N ARG A 375 46.40 -31.37 23.26
CA ARG A 375 45.17 -30.97 22.56
C ARG A 375 45.35 -29.71 21.72
N GLN A 376 46.07 -28.71 22.23
CA GLN A 376 46.37 -27.48 21.49
C GLN A 376 47.30 -27.72 20.32
N HIS A 377 48.25 -28.65 20.45
CA HIS A 377 49.16 -29.04 19.39
C HIS A 377 48.44 -29.87 18.33
N ALA A 378 47.61 -30.84 18.73
CA ALA A 378 46.77 -31.60 17.82
C ALA A 378 45.79 -30.70 17.05
N ALA A 379 45.14 -29.74 17.74
CA ALA A 379 44.27 -28.76 17.10
C ALA A 379 45.04 -27.87 16.12
N ARG A 380 46.23 -27.39 16.49
CA ARG A 380 47.10 -26.61 15.58
C ARG A 380 47.51 -27.41 14.34
N LEU A 381 47.87 -28.68 14.49
CA LEU A 381 48.21 -29.56 13.37
C LEU A 381 46.99 -29.86 12.50
N GLN A 382 45.82 -30.08 13.10
CA GLN A 382 44.58 -30.33 12.37
C GLN A 382 44.16 -29.11 11.55
N MET A 383 44.22 -27.91 12.13
CA MET A 383 43.94 -26.67 11.42
C MET A 383 44.98 -26.38 10.34
N ALA A 384 46.28 -26.56 10.62
CA ALA A 384 47.32 -26.38 9.61
C ALA A 384 47.19 -27.35 8.42
N ARG A 385 46.75 -28.60 8.66
CA ARG A 385 46.44 -29.56 7.59
C ARG A 385 45.19 -29.17 6.81
N ALA A 386 44.13 -28.74 7.50
CA ALA A 386 42.93 -28.23 6.83
C ALA A 386 43.26 -27.01 5.94
N ASP A 387 44.05 -26.07 6.47
CA ASP A 387 44.52 -24.90 5.72
C ASP A 387 45.40 -25.29 4.51
N GLN A 388 46.26 -26.31 4.64
CA GLN A 388 47.05 -26.83 3.52
C GLN A 388 46.16 -27.45 2.45
N VAL A 389 45.20 -28.29 2.82
CA VAL A 389 44.25 -28.92 1.87
C VAL A 389 43.46 -27.83 1.13
N HIS A 390 42.94 -26.83 1.85
CA HIS A 390 42.23 -25.71 1.23
C HIS A 390 43.12 -24.89 0.30
N ARG A 391 44.41 -24.70 0.62
CA ARG A 391 45.36 -24.03 -0.29
C ARG A 391 45.62 -24.85 -1.55
N GLU A 392 45.84 -26.16 -1.41
CA GLU A 392 46.06 -27.07 -2.54
C GLU A 392 44.82 -27.13 -3.46
N GLU A 393 43.61 -27.21 -2.89
CA GLU A 393 42.36 -27.16 -3.65
C GLU A 393 42.19 -25.83 -4.38
N ARG A 394 42.51 -24.69 -3.74
CA ARG A 394 42.46 -23.37 -4.39
C ARG A 394 43.45 -23.24 -5.53
N ASP A 395 44.68 -23.72 -5.34
CA ASP A 395 45.74 -23.64 -6.35
C ASP A 395 45.42 -24.54 -7.56
N THR A 396 44.81 -25.71 -7.35
CA THR A 396 44.37 -26.58 -8.45
C THR A 396 43.26 -25.93 -9.27
N VAL A 397 42.22 -25.39 -8.62
CA VAL A 397 41.14 -24.66 -9.30
C VAL A 397 41.68 -23.46 -10.08
N ARG A 398 42.63 -22.68 -9.52
CA ARG A 398 43.29 -21.57 -10.25
C ARG A 398 44.07 -22.05 -11.46
N SER A 399 44.81 -23.15 -11.33
CA SER A 399 45.58 -23.71 -12.44
C SER A 399 44.68 -24.22 -13.58
N GLU A 400 43.52 -24.79 -13.24
CA GLU A 400 42.55 -25.29 -14.21
C GLU A 400 41.87 -24.14 -14.97
N ILE A 401 41.50 -23.07 -14.26
CA ILE A 401 41.00 -21.83 -14.89
C ILE A 401 42.04 -21.27 -15.86
N ALA A 402 43.30 -21.15 -15.46
CA ALA A 402 44.36 -20.63 -16.32
C ALA A 402 44.58 -21.50 -17.56
N TRP A 403 44.48 -22.83 -17.43
CA TRP A 403 44.57 -23.76 -18.55
C TRP A 403 43.38 -23.61 -19.53
N LEU A 404 42.16 -23.50 -19.01
CA LEU A 404 40.95 -23.25 -19.82
C LEU A 404 41.00 -21.88 -20.51
N GLU A 405 41.52 -20.85 -19.85
CA GLU A 405 41.75 -19.53 -20.44
C GLU A 405 42.77 -19.60 -21.60
N GLN A 406 43.82 -20.41 -21.44
CA GLN A 406 44.80 -20.62 -22.51
C GLN A 406 44.19 -21.35 -23.71
N GLN A 407 43.24 -22.28 -23.50
CA GLN A 407 42.51 -22.92 -24.60
C GLN A 407 41.64 -21.95 -25.40
N LEU A 408 41.06 -20.93 -24.77
CA LEU A 408 40.26 -19.92 -25.48
C LEU A 408 41.06 -19.12 -26.52
N LEU A 409 42.39 -19.04 -26.36
CA LEU A 409 43.31 -18.38 -27.28
C LEU A 409 43.55 -19.18 -28.56
N ASP A 410 43.19 -20.47 -28.61
CA ASP A 410 43.30 -21.28 -29.83
C ASP A 410 42.30 -20.79 -30.89
N THR A 411 42.82 -20.44 -32.07
CA THR A 411 42.05 -19.95 -33.22
C THR A 411 41.29 -21.05 -33.97
N SER A 412 41.57 -22.33 -33.68
CA SER A 412 40.94 -23.48 -34.35
C SER A 412 39.59 -23.91 -33.75
N LEU A 413 39.25 -23.44 -32.55
CA LEU A 413 38.03 -23.82 -31.83
C LEU A 413 36.77 -23.14 -32.37
N GLN A 414 35.67 -23.90 -32.45
CA GLN A 414 34.38 -23.37 -32.89
C GLN A 414 33.74 -22.48 -31.82
N SER A 415 32.89 -21.53 -32.23
CA SER A 415 32.22 -20.59 -31.31
C SER A 415 31.46 -21.30 -30.18
N ARG A 416 30.82 -22.44 -30.48
CA ARG A 416 30.07 -23.25 -29.52
C ARG A 416 30.95 -23.94 -28.48
N GLU A 417 32.20 -24.25 -28.83
CA GLU A 417 33.18 -24.86 -27.92
C GLU A 417 33.77 -23.79 -26.99
N LYS A 418 34.06 -22.59 -27.53
CA LYS A 418 34.49 -21.44 -26.73
C LYS A 418 33.44 -21.01 -25.70
N GLU A 419 32.15 -21.09 -26.03
CA GLU A 419 31.07 -20.83 -25.08
C GLU A 419 31.02 -21.84 -23.93
N LYS A 420 31.25 -23.13 -24.20
CA LYS A 420 31.32 -24.16 -23.16
C LYS A 420 32.49 -23.93 -22.21
N ILE A 421 33.67 -23.65 -22.75
CA ILE A 421 34.88 -23.36 -21.95
C ILE A 421 34.65 -22.12 -21.07
N ARG A 422 34.00 -21.06 -21.59
CA ARG A 422 33.64 -19.88 -20.78
C ARG A 422 32.66 -20.20 -19.66
N ALA A 423 31.68 -21.08 -19.90
CA ALA A 423 30.74 -21.51 -18.87
C ALA A 423 31.43 -22.32 -17.76
N GLU A 424 32.41 -23.14 -18.13
CA GLU A 424 33.22 -23.93 -17.18
C GLU A 424 34.17 -23.07 -16.35
N ILE A 425 34.81 -22.07 -16.97
CA ILE A 425 35.59 -21.04 -16.26
C ILE A 425 34.70 -20.29 -15.27
N ALA A 426 33.49 -19.88 -15.66
CA ALA A 426 32.57 -19.17 -14.77
C ALA A 426 32.12 -20.04 -13.58
N ALA A 427 31.90 -21.34 -13.79
CA ALA A 427 31.58 -22.28 -12.72
C ALA A 427 32.76 -22.46 -11.75
N LEU A 428 33.97 -22.63 -12.26
CA LEU A 428 35.19 -22.76 -11.45
C LEU A 428 35.53 -21.46 -10.72
N ALA A 429 35.33 -20.30 -11.34
CA ALA A 429 35.49 -18.99 -10.71
C ALA A 429 34.48 -18.79 -9.57
N SER A 430 33.23 -19.20 -9.74
CA SER A 430 32.24 -19.20 -8.66
C SER A 430 32.63 -20.13 -7.51
N THR A 431 33.25 -21.28 -7.80
CA THR A 431 33.78 -22.14 -6.73
C THR A 431 34.97 -21.51 -6.02
N LEU A 432 35.81 -20.74 -6.71
CA LEU A 432 36.93 -20.01 -6.13
C LEU A 432 36.45 -18.85 -5.22
N ASP A 433 35.42 -18.11 -5.64
CA ASP A 433 34.80 -17.05 -4.84
C ASP A 433 34.19 -17.59 -3.54
N MET A 434 33.64 -18.82 -3.54
CA MET A 434 33.19 -19.47 -2.31
C MET A 434 34.33 -19.76 -1.32
N PHE A 435 35.58 -19.93 -1.80
CA PHE A 435 36.75 -20.06 -0.93
C PHE A 435 37.30 -18.72 -0.44
N ASP A 436 36.92 -17.59 -1.05
CA ASP A 436 37.39 -16.24 -0.73
C ASP A 436 36.36 -15.41 0.08
N GLY A 437 35.13 -15.91 0.24
CA GLY A 437 33.99 -15.23 0.88
C GLY A 437 33.75 -15.51 2.37
N ASP A 438 34.55 -16.37 3.00
CA ASP A 438 34.63 -16.60 4.46
C ASP A 438 35.91 -15.97 5.03
#